data_AF-A0A521K0A3-F1
#
_entry.id   AF-A0A521K0A3-F1
#
_cell.length_a   1.000
_cell.length_b   1.000
_cell.length_c   1.000
_cell.angle_alpha   90.00
_cell.angle_beta   90.00
_cell.angle_gamma   90.00
#
_symmetry.space_group_name_H-M   'P 1'
#
loop_
_entity.id
_entity.type
_entity.pdbx_description
1 polymer ?
#
loop_
_entity_poly.entity_id
_entity_poly.type
_entity_poly.pdbx_seq_one_letter_code
_entity_poly.pdbx_strand_id
1 'polypeptide(L)' 'MATAESWLTVCAACQKVRSEDGRWEGRSQPFDKHEKALMTHTVCPDCTLRLYPELVAKVVRRCSEAFAPDKQAGEIEPR' A
#
# COMPACT_ATOMS: atom_id res chain seq x y z
N MET A 1 -21.21 5.07 -24.60
CA MET A 1 -20.49 6.13 -23.85
C MET A 1 -19.89 5.45 -22.63
N ALA A 2 -18.59 5.18 -22.63
CA ALA A 2 -17.94 4.44 -21.53
C ALA A 2 -17.71 5.38 -20.35
N THR A 3 -18.34 5.10 -19.21
CA THR A 3 -17.99 5.72 -17.93
C THR A 3 -16.72 5.02 -17.44
N ALA A 4 -15.56 5.66 -17.57
CA ALA A 4 -14.33 5.13 -17.00
C ALA A 4 -14.46 5.11 -15.47
N GLU A 5 -14.66 3.92 -14.90
CA GLU A 5 -14.56 3.69 -13.47
C GLU A 5 -13.08 3.81 -13.10
N SER A 6 -12.69 4.98 -12.60
CA SER A 6 -11.33 5.18 -12.10
C SER A 6 -11.21 4.57 -10.71
N TRP A 7 -10.15 3.78 -10.52
CA TRP A 7 -9.82 3.19 -9.23
C TRP A 7 -8.76 4.04 -8.55
N LEU A 8 -9.04 4.49 -7.34
CA LEU A 8 -8.10 5.30 -6.56
C LEU A 8 -7.59 4.48 -5.38
N THR A 9 -6.27 4.53 -5.16
CA THR A 9 -5.68 3.93 -3.96
C THR A 9 -5.47 5.02 -2.92
N VAL A 10 -6.06 4.84 -1.75
CA VAL A 10 -5.99 5.80 -0.64
C VAL A 10 -5.32 5.20 0.59
N CYS A 11 -4.72 6.05 1.41
CA CYS A 11 -4.13 5.63 2.68
C CYS A 11 -5.21 5.56 3.76
N ALA A 12 -5.42 4.39 4.37
CA ALA A 12 -6.40 4.21 5.44
C ALA A 12 -6.09 5.04 6.71
N ALA A 13 -4.84 5.47 6.90
CA ALA A 13 -4.39 6.16 8.10
C ALA A 13 -4.32 7.69 7.97
N CYS A 14 -3.85 8.21 6.82
CA CYS A 14 -3.69 9.65 6.59
C CYS A 14 -4.50 10.19 5.41
N GLN A 15 -5.24 9.32 4.71
CA GLN A 15 -6.12 9.69 3.59
C GLN A 15 -5.39 10.36 2.41
N LYS A 16 -4.06 10.16 2.30
CA LYS A 16 -3.33 10.52 1.08
C LYS A 16 -3.78 9.64 -0.08
N VAL A 17 -3.74 10.17 -1.30
CA VAL A 17 -4.05 9.41 -2.52
C VAL A 17 -2.74 9.01 -3.18
N ARG A 18 -2.69 7.80 -3.75
CA ARG A 18 -1.55 7.31 -4.53
C ARG A 18 -1.76 7.66 -6.00
N SER A 19 -0.85 8.44 -6.57
CA SER A 19 -0.79 8.75 -8.01
C SER A 19 -0.28 7.55 -8.80
N GLU A 20 -0.52 7.54 -10.11
CA GLU A 20 -0.01 6.49 -11.01
C GLU A 20 1.52 6.38 -10.99
N ASP A 21 2.23 7.49 -10.76
CA ASP A 21 3.68 7.53 -10.56
C ASP A 21 4.15 6.90 -9.22
N GLY A 22 3.23 6.37 -8.42
CA GLY A 22 3.50 5.74 -7.13
C GLY A 22 3.75 6.73 -5.98
N ARG A 23 3.61 8.04 -6.23
CA ARG A 23 3.74 9.09 -5.21
C ARG A 23 2.47 9.20 -4.36
N TRP A 24 2.65 9.63 -3.11
CA TRP A 24 1.56 9.90 -2.18
C TRP A 24 1.35 11.41 -2.07
N GLU A 25 0.21 11.88 -2.56
CA GLU A 25 -0.08 13.30 -2.69
C GLU A 25 -1.24 13.71 -1.79
N GLY A 26 -1.05 14.86 -1.11
CA GLY A 26 -2.07 15.63 -0.38
C GLY A 26 -2.86 14.87 0.69
N ARG A 27 -3.37 15.53 1.73
CA ARG A 27 -4.49 14.91 2.46
C ARG A 27 -5.72 15.09 1.56
N SER A 28 -6.38 13.99 1.17
CA SER A 28 -7.63 14.18 0.45
C SER A 28 -8.65 14.85 1.35
N GLN A 29 -9.38 15.83 0.83
CA GLN A 29 -10.56 16.35 1.50
C GLN A 29 -11.54 15.18 1.73
N PRO A 30 -12.38 15.21 2.77
CA PRO A 30 -13.42 14.21 2.93
C PRO A 30 -14.22 14.13 1.64
N PHE A 31 -14.09 13.00 0.94
CA PHE A 31 -14.80 12.69 -0.30
C PHE A 31 -16.27 12.43 0.03
N ASP A 32 -16.98 13.45 0.47
CA ASP A 32 -18.37 13.36 0.86
C ASP A 32 -19.26 13.42 -0.39
N LYS A 33 -19.92 12.29 -0.62
CA LYS A 33 -21.18 12.04 -1.34
C LYS A 33 -21.22 11.74 -2.84
N HIS A 34 -20.28 12.10 -3.71
CA HIS A 34 -20.53 11.93 -5.16
C HIS A 34 -19.36 11.54 -6.06
N GLU A 35 -18.20 11.15 -5.54
CA GLU A 35 -17.14 10.65 -6.41
C GLU A 35 -17.43 9.20 -6.83
N LYS A 36 -17.74 9.02 -8.12
CA LYS A 36 -17.98 7.73 -8.77
C LYS A 36 -16.69 6.90 -8.94
N ALA A 37 -15.71 7.09 -8.06
CA ALA A 37 -14.43 6.39 -8.10
C ALA A 37 -14.47 5.22 -7.10
N LEU A 38 -14.05 4.04 -7.56
CA LEU A 38 -13.95 2.89 -6.69
C LEU A 38 -12.62 2.97 -5.93
N MET A 39 -12.67 2.89 -4.61
CA MET A 39 -11.49 3.13 -3.77
C MET A 39 -10.93 1.84 -3.17
N THR A 40 -9.61 1.70 -3.27
CA THR A 40 -8.84 0.65 -2.58
C THR A 40 -8.07 1.27 -1.42
N HIS A 41 -8.09 0.59 -0.27
CA HIS A 41 -7.38 1.05 0.92
C HIS A 41 -6.02 0.37 1.02
N THR A 42 -4.97 1.17 1.18
CA THR A 42 -3.61 0.70 1.52
C THR A 42 -3.02 1.57 2.63
N VAL A 43 -1.77 1.31 3.06
CA VAL A 43 -1.07 2.15 4.03
C VAL A 43 0.19 2.71 3.39
N CYS A 44 0.36 4.03 3.43
CA CYS A 44 1.54 4.67 2.87
C CYS A 44 2.80 4.37 3.71
N PRO A 45 4.01 4.43 3.13
CA PRO A 45 5.25 4.09 3.85
C PRO A 45 5.43 4.88 5.15
N ASP A 46 5.09 6.17 5.13
CA ASP A 46 5.15 7.05 6.30
C ASP A 46 4.23 6.56 7.43
N CYS A 47 2.99 6.19 7.12
CA CYS A 47 2.06 5.64 8.09
C CYS A 47 2.47 4.24 8.55
N THR A 48 3.05 3.41 7.68
CA THR A 48 3.55 2.09 8.08
C THR A 48 4.69 2.21 9.09
N LEU A 49 5.63 3.14 8.86
CA LEU A 49 6.72 3.43 9.81
C LEU A 49 6.19 3.97 11.14
N ARG A 50 5.18 4.84 11.10
CA ARG A 50 4.60 5.45 12.30
C ARG A 50 3.72 4.50 13.11
N LEU A 51 2.89 3.70 12.44
CA LEU A 51 1.90 2.83 13.09
C LEU A 51 2.45 1.44 13.43
N TYR A 52 3.39 0.94 12.63
CA TYR A 52 3.91 -0.42 12.74
C TYR A 52 5.45 -0.49 12.67
N PRO A 53 6.19 0.30 13.47
CA PRO A 53 7.65 0.36 13.40
C PRO A 53 8.32 -1.00 13.66
N GLU A 54 7.82 -1.76 14.63
CA GLU A 54 8.33 -3.10 14.98
C GLU A 54 8.15 -4.11 13.84
N LEU A 55 7.05 -4.00 13.08
CA LEU A 55 6.81 -4.86 11.93
C LEU A 55 7.80 -4.52 10.81
N VAL A 56 8.03 -3.23 10.56
CA VAL A 56 9.03 -2.80 9.57
C VAL A 56 10.41 -3.33 9.94
N ALA A 57 10.82 -3.22 11.21
CA ALA A 57 12.11 -3.73 11.67
C ALA A 57 12.25 -5.26 11.44
N LYS A 58 11.19 -6.03 11.76
CA LYS A 58 11.16 -7.48 11.55
C LYS A 58 11.18 -7.86 10.07
N VAL A 59 10.43 -7.14 9.23
CA VAL A 59 10.36 -7.41 7.79
C VAL A 59 11.69 -7.08 7.10
N VAL A 60 12.32 -5.95 7.43
CA VAL A 60 13.64 -5.58 6.89
C VAL A 60 14.68 -6.63 7.24
N ARG A 61 14.71 -7.10 8.48
CA ARG A 61 15.58 -8.21 8.89
C ARG A 61 15.30 -9.46 8.06
N ARG A 62 14.03 -9.86 7.93
CA ARG A 62 13.66 -11.07 7.18
C ARG A 62 13.94 -10.96 5.68
N CYS A 63 13.77 -9.80 5.07
CA CYS A 63 14.11 -9.58 3.66
C CYS A 63 15.62 -9.69 3.42
N SER A 64 16.46 -9.23 4.35
CA SER A 64 17.91 -9.46 4.24
C SER A 64 18.28 -10.95 4.31
N GLU A 65 17.51 -11.74 5.06
CA GLU A 65 17.72 -13.18 5.24
C GLU A 65 17.10 -14.03 4.11
N ALA A 66 16.05 -13.52 3.44
CA ALA A 66 15.29 -14.19 2.39
C ALA A 66 15.76 -13.86 0.96
N PHE A 67 16.36 -12.68 0.74
CA PHE A 67 17.03 -12.31 -0.51
C PHE A 67 18.55 -12.58 -0.47
N ALA A 68 19.00 -13.36 0.50
CA ALA A 68 20.35 -13.92 0.45
C ALA A 68 20.44 -14.82 -0.81
N PRO A 69 21.47 -14.66 -1.66
CA PRO A 69 21.54 -15.26 -2.99
C PRO A 69 21.55 -16.81 -2.99
N ASP A 70 21.65 -17.42 -1.82
CA ASP A 70 21.80 -18.86 -1.59
C ASP A 70 20.52 -19.59 -1.15
N LYS A 71 19.43 -18.89 -0.81
CA LYS A 71 18.23 -19.57 -0.29
C LYS A 71 17.24 -19.90 -1.42
N GLN A 72 17.28 -21.13 -1.91
CA GLN A 72 16.23 -21.70 -2.76
C GLN A 72 14.86 -21.44 -2.10
N ALA A 73 13.97 -20.79 -2.86
CA ALA A 73 12.60 -20.52 -2.47
C ALA A 73 11.93 -21.83 -2.04
N GLY A 74 11.64 -21.95 -0.74
CA GLY A 74 10.84 -23.05 -0.22
C GLY A 74 9.48 -23.02 -0.91
N GLU A 75 9.10 -24.18 -1.45
CA GLU A 75 7.83 -24.44 -2.11
C GLU A 75 6.68 -23.82 -1.31
N ILE A 76 5.94 -22.90 -1.93
CA ILE A 76 4.73 -22.36 -1.34
C ILE A 76 3.69 -23.47 -1.51
N GLU A 77 3.55 -24.33 -0.49
CA GLU A 77 2.55 -25.38 -0.53
C GLU A 77 1.14 -24.76 -0.65
N PRO A 78 0.36 -25.10 -1.69
CA PRO A 78 -1.01 -24.65 -1.79
C PRO A 78 -1.86 -25.34 -0.73
N ARG A 79 -2.61 -24.56 0.06
CA ARG A 79 -3.53 -25.04 1.08
C ARG A 79 -4.69 -25.84 0.50
#